data_AF-A0AAW0K4T0-F1
#
_entry.id   AF-A0AAW0K4T0-F1
#
_cell.length_a   1.000
_cell.length_b   1.000
_cell.length_c   1.000
_cell.angle_alpha   90.00
_cell.angle_beta   90.00
_cell.angle_gamma   90.00
#
_symmetry.space_group_name_H-M   'P 1'
#
loop_
_entity.id
_entity.type
_entity.pdbx_description
1 polymer ?
#
loop_
_entity_poly.entity_id
_entity_poly.type
_entity_poly.pdbx_seq_one_letter_code
_entity_poly.pdbx_strand_id
1 'polypeptide(L)'
;MGLLAIGWAYRAICPPPPKICGSPSGPPITAPRMKLRDGRNLAYKEHGVRAQVAKYKIIFAHGLSACRHSPVILKSLPQVLYCVHSAKKSTVLCSFIYVEFLNYSELKEILFRNLLKN
;
A
#
# COMPACT_ATOMS: atom_id res chain seq x y z
N MET A 1 14.03 30.11 29.25
CA MET A 1 12.75 29.50 29.67
C MET A 1 11.75 29.27 28.53
N GLY A 2 11.69 30.10 27.48
CA GLY A 2 10.71 29.94 26.38
C GLY A 2 10.86 28.70 25.49
N LEU A 3 12.08 28.27 25.13
CA LEU A 3 12.30 27.12 24.24
C LEU A 3 11.89 25.78 24.88
N LEU A 4 12.10 25.63 26.19
CA LEU A 4 11.63 24.46 26.93
C LEU A 4 10.10 24.41 26.92
N ALA A 5 9.43 25.53 27.19
CA ALA A 5 7.97 25.60 27.16
C ALA A 5 7.39 25.23 25.78
N ILE A 6 8.02 25.69 24.68
CA ILE A 6 7.64 25.29 23.31
C ILE A 6 7.83 23.79 23.09
N GLY A 7 8.93 23.20 23.56
CA GLY A 7 9.19 21.77 23.43
C GLY A 7 8.18 20.90 24.19
N TRP A 8 7.79 21.31 25.40
CA TRP A 8 6.74 20.63 26.17
C TRP A 8 5.36 20.76 25.52
N ALA A 9 5.01 21.96 25.04
CA ALA A 9 3.77 22.18 24.30
C ALA A 9 3.73 21.32 23.02
N TYR A 10 4.82 21.27 22.26
CA TYR A 10 4.93 20.42 21.06
C TYR A 10 4.70 18.94 21.37
N ARG A 11 5.35 18.42 22.43
CA ARG A 11 5.12 17.03 22.85
C ARG A 11 3.71 16.75 23.33
N ALA A 12 3.04 17.73 23.95
CA ALA A 12 1.68 17.57 24.44
C ALA A 12 0.64 17.54 23.31
N ILE A 13 0.87 18.26 22.21
CA ILE A 13 -0.02 18.29 21.04
C ILE A 13 0.28 17.17 20.02
N CYS A 14 1.48 16.60 20.04
CA CYS A 14 1.79 15.44 19.22
C CYS A 14 1.05 14.22 19.75
N PRO A 15 0.21 13.56 18.93
CA PRO A 15 -0.47 12.35 19.36
C PRO A 15 0.57 11.26 19.72
N PRO A 16 0.27 10.39 20.69
CA PRO A 16 1.10 9.25 20.97
C PRO A 16 1.25 8.39 19.71
N PRO A 17 2.38 7.68 19.52
CA PRO A 17 2.56 6.80 18.38
C PRO A 17 1.38 5.84 18.22
N PRO A 18 0.82 5.70 17.01
CA PRO A 18 -0.33 4.83 16.78
C PRO A 18 0.02 3.38 17.15
N LYS A 19 -0.93 2.70 17.79
CA LYS A 19 -0.75 1.29 18.18
C LYS A 19 -0.63 0.41 16.94
N ILE A 20 0.27 -0.58 17.02
CA ILE A 20 0.49 -1.55 15.95
C ILE A 20 -0.76 -2.42 15.80
N CYS A 21 -1.29 -2.52 14.57
CA CYS A 21 -2.40 -3.43 14.28
C CYS A 21 -2.01 -4.88 14.60
N GLY A 22 -2.86 -5.61 15.32
CA GLY A 22 -2.63 -7.00 15.72
C GLY A 22 -1.82 -7.20 17.01
N SER A 23 -1.41 -6.11 17.69
CA SER A 23 -0.81 -6.20 19.03
C SER A 23 -1.88 -6.40 20.13
N PRO A 24 -1.53 -6.91 21.35
CA PRO A 24 -2.48 -7.21 22.43
C PRO A 24 -3.39 -6.08 22.93
N SER A 25 -3.22 -4.84 22.47
CA SER A 25 -4.16 -3.74 22.71
C SER A 25 -4.34 -2.81 21.49
N GLY A 26 -3.88 -3.26 20.33
CA GLY A 26 -3.94 -2.54 19.08
C GLY A 26 -5.16 -2.90 18.25
N PRO A 27 -5.47 -2.11 17.21
CA PRO A 27 -6.58 -2.40 16.32
C PRO A 27 -6.37 -3.74 15.58
N PRO A 28 -7.44 -4.43 15.18
CA PRO A 28 -7.32 -5.70 14.46
C PRO A 28 -6.71 -5.50 13.07
N ILE A 29 -6.08 -6.55 12.54
CA ILE A 29 -5.59 -6.55 11.16
C ILE A 29 -6.78 -6.80 10.23
N THR A 30 -7.19 -5.76 9.49
CA THR A 30 -8.36 -5.81 8.58
C THR A 30 -8.00 -6.00 7.10
N ALA A 31 -6.72 -6.13 6.77
CA ALA A 31 -6.27 -6.30 5.38
C ALA A 31 -4.92 -7.03 5.29
N PRO A 32 -4.61 -7.60 4.11
CA PRO A 32 -3.29 -8.12 3.81
C PRO A 32 -2.19 -7.10 4.10
N ARG A 33 -1.04 -7.60 4.57
CA ARG A 33 0.12 -6.80 4.94
C ARG A 33 1.36 -7.29 4.22
N MET A 34 2.15 -6.35 3.71
CA MET A 34 3.48 -6.60 3.18
C MET A 34 4.53 -6.11 4.17
N LYS A 35 5.47 -6.98 4.54
CA LYS A 35 6.58 -6.61 5.43
C LYS A 35 7.71 -5.94 4.63
N LEU A 36 8.02 -4.70 5.00
CA LEU A 36 9.14 -3.92 4.47
C LEU A 36 10.47 -4.42 5.09
N ARG A 37 11.61 -4.05 4.49
CA ARG A 37 12.95 -4.42 4.97
C ARG A 37 13.23 -3.90 6.37
N ASP A 38 12.72 -2.73 6.70
CA ASP A 38 12.82 -2.12 8.03
C ASP A 38 11.88 -2.76 9.08
N GLY A 39 11.11 -3.78 8.69
CA GLY A 39 10.21 -4.51 9.58
C GLY A 39 8.80 -3.93 9.68
N ARG A 40 8.51 -2.76 9.07
CA ARG A 40 7.16 -2.19 9.05
C ARG A 40 6.21 -3.00 8.17
N ASN A 41 4.92 -2.91 8.46
CA ASN A 41 3.86 -3.65 7.76
C ASN A 41 2.95 -2.71 6.99
N LEU A 42 2.93 -2.84 5.67
CA LEU A 42 2.15 -1.98 4.80
C LEU A 42 0.85 -2.64 4.39
N ALA A 43 -0.27 -1.93 4.60
CA ALA A 43 -1.56 -2.40 4.12
C ALA A 43 -1.63 -2.30 2.61
N TYR A 44 -2.20 -3.33 2.00
CA TYR A 44 -2.54 -3.25 0.59
C TYR A 44 -3.89 -3.90 0.29
N LYS A 45 -4.40 -3.58 -0.90
CA LYS A 45 -5.56 -4.26 -1.50
C LYS A 45 -5.14 -4.88 -2.83
N GLU A 46 -5.54 -6.13 -3.05
CA GLU A 46 -5.37 -6.80 -4.34
C GLU A 46 -6.69 -6.73 -5.13
N HIS A 47 -6.58 -6.53 -6.44
CA HIS A 47 -7.67 -6.69 -7.41
C HIS A 47 -7.15 -7.48 -8.60
N GLY A 48 -7.97 -8.36 -9.16
CA GLY A 48 -7.53 -9.28 -10.21
C GLY A 48 -7.24 -10.68 -9.66
N VAL A 49 -6.29 -11.37 -10.30
CA VAL A 49 -5.76 -12.62 -9.76
C VAL A 49 -4.76 -12.33 -8.63
N ARG A 50 -4.43 -13.34 -7.82
CA ARG A 50 -3.49 -13.19 -6.71
C ARG A 50 -2.08 -12.88 -7.20
N ALA A 51 -1.35 -12.03 -6.48
CA ALA A 51 -0.01 -11.59 -6.86
C ALA A 51 1.02 -12.73 -6.99
N GLN A 52 0.80 -13.87 -6.35
CA GLN A 52 1.66 -15.05 -6.47
C GLN A 52 1.54 -15.75 -7.84
N VAL A 53 0.40 -15.61 -8.53
CA VAL A 53 0.13 -16.30 -9.81
C VAL A 53 -0.01 -15.34 -10.99
N ALA A 54 0.10 -14.04 -10.75
CA ALA A 54 0.05 -13.05 -11.81
C ALA A 54 1.34 -13.00 -12.61
N LYS A 55 1.19 -12.98 -13.95
CA LYS A 55 2.29 -12.77 -14.89
C LYS A 55 2.78 -11.32 -14.85
N TYR A 56 1.89 -10.37 -14.59
CA TYR A 56 2.23 -8.96 -14.45
C TYR A 56 1.63 -8.39 -13.16
N LYS A 57 2.43 -7.61 -12.43
CA LYS A 57 2.04 -6.99 -11.17
C LYS A 57 2.05 -5.48 -11.36
N ILE A 58 0.88 -4.86 -11.29
CA ILE A 58 0.71 -3.42 -11.42
C ILE A 58 0.52 -2.85 -10.02
N ILE A 59 1.40 -1.95 -9.61
CA ILE A 59 1.32 -1.29 -8.30
C ILE A 59 0.73 0.09 -8.49
N PHE A 60 -0.32 0.39 -7.73
CA PHE A 60 -0.91 1.71 -7.68
C PHE A 60 -0.57 2.38 -6.35
N ALA A 61 0.08 3.54 -6.48
CA ALA A 61 0.39 4.43 -5.38
C ALA A 61 -0.64 5.56 -5.34
N HIS A 62 -1.28 5.78 -4.20
CA HIS A 62 -2.18 6.92 -4.04
C HIS A 62 -1.44 8.15 -3.53
N GLY A 63 -1.99 9.34 -3.82
CA GLY A 63 -1.49 10.61 -3.31
C GLY A 63 -1.81 10.84 -1.83
N LEU A 64 -1.34 11.97 -1.30
CA LEU A 64 -1.62 12.40 0.07
C LEU A 64 -3.14 12.49 0.33
N SER A 65 -3.58 12.12 1.54
CA SER A 65 -5.00 12.10 1.97
C SER A 65 -5.90 11.08 1.25
N ALA A 66 -5.36 10.20 0.40
CA ALA A 66 -6.09 9.04 -0.12
C ALA A 66 -5.78 7.77 0.70
N CYS A 67 -6.40 6.65 0.32
CA CYS A 67 -6.14 5.34 0.95
C CYS A 67 -6.20 4.22 -0.10
N ARG A 68 -5.83 2.99 0.30
CA ARG A 68 -5.95 1.78 -0.55
C ARG A 68 -7.35 1.52 -1.12
N HIS A 69 -8.41 2.13 -0.57
CA HIS A 69 -9.79 2.00 -1.05
C HIS A 69 -10.22 3.13 -1.99
N SER A 70 -9.33 4.10 -2.25
CA SER A 70 -9.58 5.24 -3.11
C SER A 70 -9.48 5.03 -4.63
N PRO A 71 -8.97 3.92 -5.22
CA PRO A 71 -8.88 3.83 -6.66
C PRO A 71 -10.26 3.68 -7.30
N VAL A 72 -10.79 4.80 -7.80
CA VAL A 72 -12.10 4.87 -8.47
C VAL A 72 -12.15 3.96 -9.69
N ILE A 73 -11.03 3.89 -10.43
CA ILE A 73 -10.89 3.11 -11.67
C ILE A 73 -11.16 1.62 -11.45
N LEU A 74 -10.87 1.06 -10.26
CA LEU A 74 -11.08 -0.37 -10.03
C LEU A 74 -12.51 -0.76 -9.69
N LYS A 75 -13.33 0.14 -9.15
CA LYS A 75 -14.69 -0.23 -8.72
C LYS A 75 -15.52 -0.74 -9.90
N SER A 76 -15.19 -0.30 -11.11
CA SER A 76 -15.83 -0.69 -12.36
C SER A 76 -15.08 -1.79 -13.13
N LEU A 77 -13.91 -2.25 -12.66
CA LEU A 77 -13.12 -3.24 -13.39
C LEU A 77 -13.54 -4.67 -13.04
N PRO A 78 -13.71 -5.55 -14.04
CA PRO A 78 -13.96 -6.97 -13.80
C PRO A 78 -12.80 -7.62 -13.03
N GLN A 79 -13.08 -8.71 -12.31
CA GLN A 79 -12.09 -9.48 -11.54
C GLN A 79 -11.02 -10.12 -12.41
N VAL A 80 -11.27 -10.23 -13.72
CA VAL A 80 -10.28 -10.66 -14.71
C VAL A 80 -10.03 -9.47 -15.63
N LEU A 81 -8.86 -8.86 -15.50
CA LEU A 81 -8.47 -7.81 -16.43
C LEU A 81 -7.72 -8.44 -17.62
N TYR A 82 -8.19 -8.18 -18.83
CA TYR A 82 -7.49 -8.54 -20.05
C TYR A 82 -6.58 -7.36 -20.41
N CYS A 83 -5.24 -7.54 -20.43
CA CYS A 83 -4.40 -6.51 -21.05
C CYS A 83 -4.60 -6.58 -22.57
N VAL A 84 -5.21 -5.52 -23.12
CA VAL A 84 -5.23 -5.28 -24.56
C VAL A 84 -3.90 -4.65 -24.92
N HIS A 85 -2.92 -5.48 -25.27
CA HIS A 85 -1.71 -5.01 -25.94
C HIS A 85 -1.92 -5.20 -27.45
N SER A 86 -1.96 -4.10 -28.21
CA SER A 86 -1.95 -4.13 -29.68
C SER A 86 -3.08 -4.98 -30.30
N ALA A 87 -4.35 -4.59 -30.07
CA ALA A 87 -5.55 -5.13 -30.74
C ALA A 87 -5.76 -6.67 -30.69
N LYS A 88 -4.95 -7.42 -29.92
CA LYS A 88 -5.16 -8.84 -29.61
C LYS A 88 -5.64 -8.96 -28.17
N LYS A 89 -6.83 -9.52 -27.97
CA LYS A 89 -7.30 -9.93 -26.63
C LYS A 89 -6.43 -11.10 -26.18
N SER A 90 -5.44 -10.83 -25.34
CA SER A 90 -4.70 -11.87 -24.62
C SER A 90 -5.14 -11.84 -23.16
N THR A 91 -5.42 -13.02 -22.60
CA THR A 91 -5.65 -13.19 -21.16
C THR A 91 -4.33 -12.95 -20.44
N VAL A 92 -4.17 -11.73 -19.94
CA VAL A 92 -3.01 -11.37 -19.14
C VAL A 92 -3.41 -11.43 -17.68
N LEU A 93 -2.85 -12.41 -16.96
CA LEU A 93 -3.03 -12.55 -15.53
C LEU A 93 -2.34 -11.37 -14.82
N CYS A 94 -3.13 -10.35 -14.48
CA CYS A 94 -2.67 -9.15 -13.78
C CYS A 94 -3.15 -9.12 -12.34
N SER A 95 -2.25 -8.74 -11.42
CA SER A 95 -2.59 -8.31 -10.07
C SER A 95 -2.39 -6.82 -9.94
N PHE A 96 -3.39 -6.13 -9.40
CA PHE A 96 -3.29 -4.73 -9.01
C PHE A 96 -3.10 -4.65 -7.50
N ILE A 97 -1.97 -4.11 -7.06
CA ILE A 97 -1.64 -3.95 -5.64
C ILE A 97 -1.73 -2.47 -5.30
N TYR A 98 -2.63 -2.12 -4.38
CA TYR A 98 -2.85 -0.75 -3.92
C TYR A 98 -2.18 -0.55 -2.59
N VAL A 99 -1.29 0.43 -2.54
CA VAL A 99 -0.44 0.63 -1.39
C VAL A 99 -0.64 2.03 -0.82
N GLU A 100 -0.64 2.10 0.49
CA GLU A 100 -0.59 3.36 1.23
C GLU A 100 0.83 3.88 1.31
N PHE A 101 1.09 5.07 0.76
CA PHE A 101 2.43 5.66 0.76
C PHE A 101 2.49 6.85 1.69
N LEU A 102 3.48 6.84 2.58
CA LEU A 102 3.85 8.01 3.36
C LEU A 102 5.08 8.71 2.77
N ASN A 103 5.90 8.03 1.95
CA ASN A 103 7.09 8.62 1.30
C ASN A 103 7.58 7.85 0.05
N TYR A 104 8.30 8.53 -0.85
CA TYR A 104 8.90 8.01 -2.10
C TYR A 104 9.93 6.88 -1.87
N SER A 105 10.59 6.86 -0.71
CA SER A 105 11.52 5.79 -0.32
C SER A 105 10.82 4.42 -0.22
N GLU A 106 9.58 4.39 0.27
CA GLU A 106 8.78 3.17 0.36
C GLU A 106 8.37 2.67 -1.03
N LEU A 107 8.05 3.59 -1.95
CA LEU A 107 7.68 3.27 -3.33
C LEU A 107 8.80 2.56 -4.07
N LYS A 108 10.04 3.05 -3.91
CA LYS A 108 11.23 2.37 -4.45
C LYS A 108 11.36 0.96 -3.90
N GLU A 109 11.20 0.75 -2.60
CA GLU A 109 11.36 -0.58 -2.01
C GLU A 109 10.31 -1.59 -2.50
N ILE A 110 9.07 -1.14 -2.67
CA ILE A 110 7.94 -1.96 -3.13
C ILE A 110 8.06 -2.28 -4.60
N LEU A 111 8.45 -1.31 -5.43
CA LEU A 111 8.78 -1.56 -6.84
C LEU A 111 9.92 -2.58 -6.93
N PHE A 112 10.99 -2.42 -6.13
CA PHE A 112 12.11 -3.37 -6.11
C PHE A 112 11.70 -4.79 -5.72
N ARG A 113 10.81 -4.97 -4.73
CA ARG A 113 10.37 -6.33 -4.33
C ARG A 113 9.40 -6.98 -5.32
N ASN A 114 8.52 -6.21 -5.95
CA ASN A 114 7.43 -6.76 -6.76
C ASN A 114 7.73 -6.79 -8.26
N LEU A 115 8.61 -5.91 -8.78
CA LEU A 115 8.96 -5.84 -10.19
C LEU A 115 10.30 -6.50 -10.53
N LEU A 116 11.26 -6.52 -9.61
CA LEU A 116 12.63 -7.00 -9.87
C LEU A 116 12.95 -8.37 -9.27
N LYS A 117 11.98 -9.01 -8.61
CA LYS A 117 12.07 -10.42 -8.20
C LYS A 117 11.29 -11.29 -9.20
N ASN A 118 11.71 -11.23 -10.47
CA ASN A 118 11.48 -12.29 -11.45
C ASN A 118 12.79 -13.05 -11.59
#